data_AF-A0AAE1I492-F1
#
_entry.id   AF-A0AAE1I492-F1
#
_cell.length_a   1.000
_cell.length_b   1.000
_cell.length_c   1.000
_cell.angle_alpha   90.00
_cell.angle_beta   90.00
_cell.angle_gamma   90.00
#
_symmetry.space_group_name_H-M   'P 1'
#
loop_
_entity.id
_entity.type
_entity.pdbx_description
1 polymer ?
#
loop_
_entity_poly.entity_id
_entity_poly.type
_entity_poly.pdbx_seq_one_letter_code
_entity_poly.pdbx_strand_id
1 'polypeptide(L)'
;MEPSLTSKERHLTYNTLVSLLMSLKGQQTTVDLRNRSSVTGTIERCDAYMNMELKHVLFRDTSGKAHIFEYFFVNKRNLRYVHIPPEVNMRKSVETFLGNLNPRQQEPQKVKLLTLRKQRETIARVQRIKAREADKKK
;
A
#
# COMPACT_ATOMS: atom_id res chain seq x y z
N MET A 1 -1.81 10.21 -10.31
CA MET A 1 -2.48 8.91 -10.17
C MET A 1 -1.40 7.93 -9.75
N GLU A 2 -1.40 7.42 -8.50
CA GLU A 2 -0.37 6.46 -8.06
C GLU A 2 -0.54 5.14 -8.84
N PRO A 3 0.53 4.57 -9.41
CA PRO A 3 0.43 3.34 -10.18
C PRO A 3 -0.02 2.17 -9.30
N SER A 4 -0.86 1.30 -9.85
CA SER A 4 -1.28 0.08 -9.18
C SER A 4 -0.09 -0.86 -8.99
N LEU A 5 0.14 -1.31 -7.75
CA LEU A 5 1.22 -2.26 -7.43
C LEU A 5 1.04 -3.58 -8.17
N THR A 6 2.14 -4.09 -8.74
CA THR A 6 2.22 -5.46 -9.28
C THR A 6 2.05 -6.49 -8.16
N SER A 7 1.77 -7.75 -8.49
CA SER A 7 1.66 -8.82 -7.49
C SER A 7 2.94 -8.98 -6.65
N LYS A 8 4.11 -8.80 -7.29
CA LYS A 8 5.41 -8.85 -6.61
C LYS A 8 5.61 -7.68 -5.66
N GLU A 9 5.28 -6.47 -6.09
CA GLU A 9 5.37 -5.28 -5.23
C GLU A 9 4.38 -5.35 -4.07
N ARG A 10 3.16 -5.86 -4.29
CA ARG A 10 2.22 -6.16 -3.20
C ARG A 10 2.82 -7.14 -2.21
N HIS A 11 3.39 -8.25 -2.68
CA HIS A 11 4.02 -9.22 -1.81
C HIS A 11 5.14 -8.60 -0.96
N LEU A 12 6.02 -7.78 -1.56
CA LEU A 12 7.06 -7.07 -0.82
C LEU A 12 6.47 -6.09 0.20
N THR A 13 5.43 -5.36 -0.19
CA THR A 13 4.77 -4.38 0.67
C THR A 13 4.14 -5.01 1.90
N TYR A 14 3.47 -6.16 1.75
CA TYR A 14 2.85 -6.87 2.87
C TYR A 14 3.84 -7.61 3.78
N ASN A 15 4.91 -8.17 3.21
CA ASN A 15 5.80 -9.07 3.94
C ASN A 15 7.10 -8.43 4.40
N THR A 16 7.31 -7.14 4.15
CA THR A 16 8.49 -6.40 4.59
C THR A 16 8.11 -5.05 5.21
N LEU A 17 9.08 -4.42 5.89
CA LEU A 17 8.91 -3.09 6.47
C LEU A 17 8.90 -1.96 5.43
N VAL A 18 8.92 -2.25 4.13
CA VAL A 18 8.75 -1.21 3.10
C VAL A 18 7.39 -0.51 3.22
N SER A 19 6.37 -1.19 3.75
CA SER A 19 5.07 -0.59 4.09
C SER A 19 5.19 0.60 5.04
N LEU A 20 6.07 0.51 6.04
CA LEU A 20 6.35 1.63 6.94
C LEU A 20 6.96 2.79 6.16
N LEU A 21 7.98 2.53 5.35
CA LEU A 21 8.65 3.57 4.55
C LEU A 21 7.70 4.25 3.57
N MET A 22 6.87 3.48 2.88
CA MET A 22 5.84 4.01 1.96
C MET A 22 4.78 4.83 2.69
N SER A 23 4.46 4.48 3.94
CA SER A 23 3.53 5.25 4.78
C SER A 23 4.05 6.63 5.20
N LEU A 24 5.36 6.87 5.08
CA LEU A 24 5.99 8.17 5.38
C LEU A 24 5.86 9.19 4.24
N LYS A 25 5.11 8.88 3.18
CA LYS A 25 4.85 9.83 2.09
C LYS A 25 4.34 11.17 2.65
N GLY A 26 4.95 12.27 2.20
CA GLY A 26 4.65 13.62 2.65
C GLY A 26 5.37 14.06 3.92
N GLN A 27 6.08 13.16 4.61
CA GLN A 27 6.85 13.50 5.81
C GLN A 27 8.24 14.03 5.45
N GLN A 28 8.74 14.98 6.25
CA GLN A 28 10.13 15.40 6.19
C GLN A 28 10.99 14.40 6.99
N THR A 29 12.05 13.88 6.39
CA THR A 29 12.94 12.90 7.01
C THR A 29 14.39 13.20 6.63
N THR A 30 15.30 12.64 7.41
CA THR A 30 16.71 12.49 7.03
C THR A 30 16.95 11.05 6.60
N VAL A 31 17.76 10.86 5.57
CA VAL A 31 18.16 9.57 5.03
C VAL A 31 19.68 9.53 5.01
N ASP A 32 20.25 8.61 5.77
CA ASP A 32 21.69 8.36 5.74
C ASP A 32 22.01 7.39 4.61
N LEU A 33 22.95 7.79 3.76
CA LEU A 33 23.41 6.99 2.65
C LEU A 33 24.61 6.13 3.05
N ARG A 34 24.83 5.03 2.34
CA ARG A 34 25.91 4.07 2.62
C ARG A 34 27.30 4.69 2.52
N ASN A 35 27.46 5.69 1.67
CA ASN A 35 28.70 6.45 1.51
C ASN A 35 28.90 7.51 2.62
N ARG A 36 28.11 7.50 3.70
CA ARG A 36 28.16 8.46 4.83
C ARG A 36 27.74 9.89 4.49
N SER A 37 27.14 10.12 3.31
CA SER A 37 26.41 11.35 3.04
C SER A 37 24.98 11.26 3.59
N SER A 38 24.32 12.40 3.78
CA SER A 38 22.95 12.45 4.31
C SER A 38 22.04 13.30 3.42
N VAL A 39 20.80 12.89 3.28
CA VAL A 39 19.76 13.56 2.48
C VAL A 39 18.62 13.93 3.42
N THR A 40 18.33 15.21 3.62
CA THR A 40 17.16 15.65 4.39
C THR A 40 16.15 16.29 3.45
N GLY A 41 14.89 15.85 3.46
CA GLY A 41 13.86 16.41 2.60
C GLY A 41 12.50 15.75 2.81
N THR A 42 11.51 16.17 2.03
CA THR A 42 10.15 15.61 2.09
C THR A 42 10.03 14.41 1.16
N ILE A 43 9.53 13.28 1.66
CA ILE A 43 9.30 12.08 0.83
C ILE A 43 8.13 12.36 -0.12
N GLU A 44 8.40 12.42 -1.42
CA GLU A 44 7.36 12.53 -2.45
C GLU A 44 6.81 11.14 -2.79
N ARG A 45 7.72 10.17 -2.96
CA ARG A 45 7.37 8.79 -3.33
C ARG A 45 8.37 7.79 -2.77
N CYS A 46 7.87 6.60 -2.41
CA CYS A 46 8.67 5.42 -2.15
C CYS A 46 8.04 4.24 -2.86
N ASP A 47 8.83 3.44 -3.58
CA ASP A 47 8.35 2.20 -4.19
C ASP A 47 8.49 0.99 -3.25
N ALA A 48 7.95 -0.16 -3.66
CA ALA A 48 8.03 -1.41 -2.88
C ALA A 48 9.46 -2.02 -2.84
N TYR A 49 10.42 -1.42 -3.54
CA TYR A 49 11.83 -1.81 -3.54
C TYR A 49 12.70 -0.84 -2.72
N MET A 50 12.11 0.14 -2.03
CA MET A 50 12.77 1.21 -1.27
C MET A 50 13.53 2.23 -2.13
N ASN A 51 13.23 2.39 -3.42
CA ASN A 51 13.68 3.57 -4.12
C ASN A 51 12.82 4.76 -3.68
N MET A 52 13.47 5.90 -3.40
CA MET A 52 12.81 7.08 -2.84
C MET A 52 12.99 8.29 -3.75
N GLU A 53 11.92 9.04 -3.93
CA GLU A 53 11.92 10.38 -4.51
C GLU A 53 11.63 11.37 -3.38
N LEU A 54 12.52 12.35 -3.20
CA LEU A 54 12.38 13.41 -2.21
C LEU A 54 12.32 14.78 -2.91
N LYS A 55 11.65 15.73 -2.26
CA LYS A 55 11.62 17.13 -2.67
C LYS A 55 12.13 18.07 -1.58
N HIS A 56 12.55 19.28 -1.99
CA HIS A 56 13.10 20.32 -1.11
C HIS A 56 14.24 19.78 -0.23
N VAL A 57 15.27 19.28 -0.90
CA VAL A 57 16.30 18.44 -0.29
C VAL A 57 17.53 19.25 0.08
N LEU A 58 18.02 19.05 1.30
CA LEU A 58 19.35 19.40 1.76
C LEU A 58 20.23 18.13 1.76
N PHE A 59 21.13 18.04 0.79
CA PHE A 59 22.15 17.01 0.72
C PHE A 59 23.42 17.49 1.43
N ARG A 60 23.97 16.66 2.32
CA ARG A 60 25.30 16.88 2.92
C ARG A 60 26.23 15.79 2.44
N ASP A 61 27.31 16.19 1.79
CA ASP A 61 28.36 15.28 1.34
C ASP A 61 29.20 14.77 2.52
N THR A 62 30.15 13.89 2.22
CA THR A 62 31.08 13.33 3.22
C THR A 62 32.06 14.35 3.80
N SER A 63 32.24 15.48 3.12
CA SER A 63 33.09 16.59 3.54
C SER A 63 32.33 17.60 4.41
N GLY A 64 31.01 17.40 4.61
CA GLY A 64 30.13 18.30 5.35
C GLY A 64 29.55 19.45 4.52
N LYS A 65 29.86 19.53 3.22
CA LYS A 65 29.32 20.55 2.33
C LYS A 65 27.84 20.29 2.04
N ALA A 66 27.06 21.36 2.14
CA ALA A 66 25.63 21.33 1.91
C ALA A 66 25.28 21.75 0.47
N HIS A 67 24.33 21.04 -0.13
CA HIS A 67 23.79 21.30 -1.45
C HIS A 67 22.26 21.21 -1.40
N ILE A 68 21.58 22.15 -2.03
CA ILE A 68 20.12 22.21 -2.07
C ILE A 68 19.65 21.70 -3.44
N PHE A 69 18.65 20.82 -3.44
CA PHE A 69 18.02 20.29 -4.64
C PHE A 69 16.50 20.40 -4.53
N GLU A 70 15.83 20.72 -5.64
CA GLU A 70 14.36 20.71 -5.68
C GLU A 70 13.83 19.28 -5.64
N TYR A 71 14.43 18.37 -6.41
CA TYR A 71 14.12 16.95 -6.47
C TYR A 71 15.39 16.11 -6.28
N PHE A 72 15.29 15.01 -5.55
CA PHE A 72 16.39 14.09 -5.31
C PHE A 72 15.92 12.64 -5.32
N PHE A 73 16.58 11.79 -6.10
CA PHE A 73 16.28 10.37 -6.17
C PHE A 73 17.35 9.56 -5.42
N VAL A 74 16.90 8.69 -4.52
CA VAL A 74 17.77 7.77 -3.78
C VAL A 74 17.47 6.34 -4.21
N ASN A 75 18.48 5.69 -4.80
CA ASN A 75 18.42 4.27 -5.10
C ASN A 75 18.50 3.45 -3.80
N LYS A 76 17.70 2.38 -3.71
CA LYS A 76 17.70 1.45 -2.57
C LYS A 76 19.08 0.94 -2.15
N ARG A 77 20.02 0.76 -3.10
CA ARG A 77 21.38 0.28 -2.83
C ARG A 77 22.19 1.28 -2.01
N ASN A 78 21.84 2.55 -2.05
CA ASN A 78 22.53 3.61 -1.33
C ASN A 78 21.89 3.91 0.02
N LEU A 79 20.70 3.38 0.32
CA LEU A 79 20.06 3.55 1.63
C LEU A 79 20.82 2.80 2.72
N ARG A 80 21.04 3.48 3.85
CA ARG A 80 21.55 2.89 5.10
C ARG A 80 20.55 3.05 6.24
N TYR A 81 20.11 4.27 6.51
CA TYR A 81 19.09 4.56 7.53
C TYR A 81 18.07 5.57 7.01
N VAL A 82 16.83 5.43 7.45
CA VAL A 82 15.78 6.44 7.28
C VAL A 82 15.33 6.85 8.67
N HIS A 83 15.45 8.14 8.97
CA HIS A 83 15.12 8.71 10.27
C HIS A 83 13.62 8.91 10.37
N ILE A 84 12.95 8.08 11.16
CA ILE A 84 11.49 8.17 11.30
C ILE A 84 11.16 9.39 12.18
N PRO A 85 10.31 10.32 11.71
CA PRO A 85 9.95 11.50 12.49
C PRO A 85 9.29 11.10 13.81
N PRO A 86 9.59 11.80 14.92
CA PRO A 86 9.15 11.41 16.26
C PRO A 86 7.62 11.41 16.44
N GLU A 87 6.90 12.21 15.65
CA GLU A 87 5.44 12.28 15.63
C GLU A 87 4.78 11.06 14.96
N VAL A 88 5.54 10.25 14.23
CA VAL A 88 5.01 9.11 13.50
C VAL A 88 4.86 7.90 14.42
N ASN A 89 3.62 7.52 14.70
CA ASN A 89 3.33 6.23 15.31
C ASN A 89 3.51 5.12 14.26
N MET A 90 4.69 4.49 14.24
CA MET A 90 5.08 3.48 13.26
C MET A 90 4.03 2.37 13.07
N ARG A 91 3.49 1.84 14.16
CA ARG A 91 2.52 0.75 14.13
C ARG A 91 1.23 1.18 13.43
N LYS A 92 0.68 2.32 13.86
CA LYS A 92 -0.56 2.88 13.27
C LYS A 92 -0.36 3.21 11.79
N SER A 93 0.82 3.72 11.41
CA SER A 93 1.13 4.05 10.02
C SER A 93 1.14 2.81 9.12
N VAL A 94 1.76 1.71 9.57
CA VAL A 94 1.75 0.43 8.83
C VAL A 94 0.33 -0.14 8.72
N GLU A 95 -0.40 -0.20 9.84
CA GLU A 95 -1.77 -0.73 9.87
C GLU A 95 -2.70 0.06 8.93
N THR A 96 -2.62 1.39 8.96
CA THR A 96 -3.42 2.27 8.09
C THR A 96 -3.04 2.08 6.62
N PHE A 97 -1.74 2.03 6.32
CA PHE A 97 -1.25 1.87 4.95
C PHE A 97 -1.67 0.53 4.34
N LEU A 98 -1.49 -0.58 5.07
CA LEU A 98 -1.91 -1.91 4.62
C LEU A 98 -3.44 -2.04 4.52
N GLY A 99 -4.20 -1.39 5.42
CA GLY A 99 -5.66 -1.32 5.34
C GLY A 99 -6.15 -0.66 4.04
N ASN A 100 -5.48 0.41 3.61
CA ASN A 100 -5.83 1.12 2.38
C ASN A 100 -5.45 0.35 1.10
N LEU A 101 -4.46 -0.55 1.17
CA LEU A 101 -4.05 -1.39 0.04
C LEU A 101 -5.03 -2.53 -0.26
N ASN A 102 -5.93 -2.86 0.67
CA ASN A 102 -6.97 -3.88 0.51
C ASN A 102 -8.39 -3.27 0.56
N PRO A 103 -8.87 -2.64 -0.53
CA PRO A 103 -10.26 -2.17 -0.59
C PRO A 103 -11.29 -3.29 -0.41
N ARG A 104 -10.91 -4.55 -0.65
CA ARG A 104 -11.80 -5.73 -0.56
C ARG A 104 -12.29 -6.05 0.85
N GLN A 105 -11.68 -5.48 1.89
CA GLN A 105 -12.20 -5.61 3.26
C GLN A 105 -13.26 -4.54 3.59
N GLN A 106 -13.44 -3.53 2.73
CA GLN A 106 -14.52 -2.54 2.83
C GLN A 106 -15.72 -3.03 1.99
N GLU A 107 -16.77 -3.48 2.69
CA GLU A 107 -18.04 -4.08 2.25
C GLU A 107 -18.09 -5.58 1.82
N PRO A 108 -18.09 -6.50 2.80
CA PRO A 108 -18.59 -7.87 2.62
C PRO A 108 -20.13 -8.00 2.58
N GLN A 109 -20.89 -6.95 2.92
CA GLN A 109 -22.32 -7.11 3.25
C GLN A 109 -23.26 -7.08 2.03
N LYS A 110 -23.08 -6.15 1.07
CA LYS A 110 -24.01 -6.02 -0.07
C LYS A 110 -23.91 -7.17 -1.08
N VAL A 111 -22.69 -7.67 -1.34
CA VAL A 111 -22.45 -8.73 -2.33
C VAL A 111 -23.01 -10.08 -1.84
N LYS A 112 -22.87 -10.40 -0.54
CA LYS A 112 -23.43 -11.62 0.07
C LYS A 112 -24.96 -11.64 0.02
N LEU A 113 -25.61 -10.51 0.26
CA LEU A 113 -27.07 -10.41 0.23
C LEU A 113 -27.65 -10.66 -1.17
N LEU A 114 -27.00 -10.13 -2.21
CA LEU A 114 -27.41 -10.33 -3.60
C LEU A 114 -27.22 -11.78 -4.06
N THR A 115 -26.12 -12.43 -3.67
CA THR A 115 -25.88 -13.83 -3.99
C THR A 115 -26.86 -14.76 -3.28
N LEU A 116 -27.16 -14.51 -2.00
CA LEU A 116 -28.18 -15.25 -1.24
C LEU A 116 -29.59 -15.10 -1.83
N ARG A 117 -29.96 -13.88 -2.29
CA ARG A 117 -31.26 -13.66 -2.96
C ARG A 117 -31.38 -14.47 -4.24
N LYS A 118 -30.36 -14.43 -5.10
CA LYS A 118 -30.33 -15.22 -6.35
C LYS A 118 -30.41 -16.73 -6.09
N GLN A 119 -29.72 -17.23 -5.05
CA GLN A 119 -29.80 -18.64 -4.66
C GLN A 119 -31.23 -19.05 -4.23
N ARG A 120 -31.90 -18.23 -3.42
CA ARG A 120 -33.29 -18.50 -2.99
C ARG A 120 -34.27 -18.52 -4.17
N GLU A 121 -34.14 -17.56 -5.09
CA GLU A 121 -34.97 -17.52 -6.31
C GLU A 121 -34.75 -18.76 -7.19
N THR A 122 -33.50 -19.19 -7.32
CA THR A 122 -33.14 -20.39 -8.10
C THR A 122 -33.75 -21.65 -7.48
N ILE A 123 -33.64 -21.80 -6.15
CA ILE A 123 -34.21 -22.94 -5.43
C ILE A 123 -35.74 -22.97 -5.57
N ALA A 124 -36.41 -21.83 -5.42
CA ALA A 124 -37.86 -21.72 -5.59
C ALA A 124 -38.29 -22.07 -7.02
N ARG A 125 -37.50 -21.67 -8.03
CA ARG A 125 -37.77 -22.02 -9.44
C ARG A 125 -37.65 -23.52 -9.68
N VAL A 126 -36.60 -24.16 -9.14
CA VAL A 126 -36.40 -25.62 -9.24
C VAL A 126 -37.53 -26.37 -8.54
N GLN A 127 -37.99 -25.93 -7.37
CA GLN A 127 -39.11 -26.55 -6.67
C GLN A 127 -40.42 -26.47 -7.46
N ARG A 128 -40.71 -25.32 -8.08
CA ARG A 128 -41.90 -25.17 -8.94
C ARG A 128 -41.87 -26.07 -10.17
N ILE A 129 -40.70 -26.27 -10.77
CA ILE A 129 -40.54 -27.18 -11.91
C ILE A 129 -40.80 -28.63 -11.46
N LYS A 130 -40.20 -29.04 -10.34
CA LYS A 130 -40.42 -30.39 -9.78
C LYS A 130 -41.88 -30.66 -9.41
N ALA A 131 -42.58 -29.67 -8.84
CA ALA A 131 -44.01 -29.80 -8.55
C ALA A 131 -44.85 -29.98 -9.82
N ARG A 132 -44.57 -29.20 -10.87
CA ARG A 132 -45.23 -29.35 -12.18
C ARG A 132 -44.95 -30.69 -12.86
N GLU A 133 -43.75 -31.26 -12.68
CA GLU A 133 -43.41 -32.57 -13.21
C GLU A 133 -44.06 -33.72 -12.42
N ALA A 134 -44.27 -33.54 -11.11
CA ALA A 134 -45.00 -34.49 -10.28
C ALA A 134 -46.50 -34.53 -10.63
N ASP A 135 -47.11 -33.36 -10.90
CA ASP A 135 -48.51 -33.28 -11.31
C ASP A 135 -48.76 -33.82 -12.73
N LYS A 136 -47.77 -33.77 -13.62
CA LYS A 136 -47.84 -34.38 -14.97
C LYS A 136 -47.67 -35.90 -14.98
N LYS A 137 -47.26 -36.51 -13.86
CA LYS A 137 -47.04 -37.96 -13.71
C LYS A 137 -48.18 -38.66 -12.96
N LYS A 138 -49.24 -37.94 -12.57
CA LYS A 138 -50.51 -38.49 -12.10
C LYS A 138 -51.55 -38.41 -13.22
#